data_AF-A0AAV7KKL0-F1
#
_entry.id   AF-A0AAV7KKL0-F1
#
_cell.length_a   1.000
_cell.length_b   1.000
_cell.length_c   1.000
_cell.angle_alpha   90.00
_cell.angle_beta   90.00
_cell.angle_gamma   90.00
#
_symmetry.space_group_name_H-M   'P 1'
#
loop_
_entity.id
_entity.type
_entity.pdbx_description
1 polymer ?
#
loop_
_entity_poly.entity_id
_entity_poly.type
_entity_poly.pdbx_seq_one_letter_code
_entity_poly.pdbx_strand_id
1 'polypeptide(L)'
;MVRTFEITEAIYSNYQAIIELLRTVQCSTEFSGEQVVQSTGLLATLIKLEFRFCLIFMKKLLLTIEPADKILQSRDAGLKNAMEIINSVFKNINKLQNPDAFSGIVSEAKSILLHDEDDMSRPIRRKKPNCLYNDYILTESTTKEHDTLESLFIDTIHIACREFEMRFFENNMLLQAVDSIEEFDIDKLYPLSELGISLPSIEELSVVKEFMKDKTNILEELYKYRQPFNNTYNLFATVATFGCSTSMCESSFSVLTRVSRPQRNMSEIRCSNLVFLAFESRYAKKMDVEKFLLKFSRKKDRRLRLF
;
A
#
# COMPACT_ATOMS: atom_id res chain seq x y z
N MET A 1 -1.89 -7.45 -3.12
CA MET A 1 -1.76 -6.25 -3.97
C MET A 1 -0.64 -6.41 -5.00
N VAL A 2 0.57 -6.83 -4.61
CA VAL A 2 1.71 -7.05 -5.54
C VAL A 2 1.37 -7.96 -6.74
N ARG A 3 0.83 -9.16 -6.51
CA ARG A 3 0.48 -10.09 -7.62
C ARG A 3 -0.57 -9.56 -8.59
N THR A 4 -1.57 -8.83 -8.07
CA THR A 4 -2.64 -8.27 -8.92
C THR A 4 -2.13 -7.13 -9.79
N PHE A 5 -1.18 -6.34 -9.25
CA PHE A 5 -0.51 -5.28 -9.99
C PHE A 5 0.38 -5.83 -11.12
N GLU A 6 1.24 -6.81 -10.82
CA GLU A 6 2.11 -7.47 -11.81
C GLU A 6 1.30 -8.05 -12.97
N ILE A 7 0.13 -8.65 -12.69
CA ILE A 7 -0.77 -9.18 -13.72
C ILE A 7 -1.34 -8.05 -14.58
N THR A 8 -1.85 -6.98 -13.98
CA THR A 8 -2.41 -5.84 -14.74
C THR A 8 -1.35 -5.15 -15.62
N GLU A 9 -0.12 -5.06 -15.12
CA GLU A 9 1.00 -4.48 -15.86
C GLU A 9 1.48 -5.39 -16.99
N ALA A 10 1.55 -6.71 -16.75
CA ALA A 10 1.89 -7.70 -17.78
C ALA A 10 0.86 -7.74 -18.91
N ILE A 11 -0.43 -7.58 -18.61
CA ILE A 11 -1.48 -7.51 -19.63
C ILE A 11 -1.41 -6.19 -20.41
N TYR A 12 -1.19 -5.05 -19.73
CA TYR A 12 -1.06 -3.75 -20.42
C TYR A 12 0.16 -3.71 -21.34
N SER A 13 1.32 -4.18 -20.87
CA SER A 13 2.57 -4.14 -21.64
C SER A 13 2.54 -5.04 -22.88
N ASN A 14 1.88 -6.20 -22.79
CA ASN A 14 1.78 -7.16 -23.88
C ASN A 14 0.43 -7.08 -24.63
N TYR A 15 -0.34 -6.01 -24.45
CA TYR A 15 -1.72 -5.94 -24.91
C TYR A 15 -1.86 -6.17 -26.43
N GLN A 16 -0.99 -5.53 -27.22
CA GLN A 16 -0.96 -5.70 -28.68
C GLN A 16 -0.56 -7.12 -29.09
N ALA A 17 0.48 -7.68 -28.45
CA ALA A 17 0.94 -9.04 -28.71
C ALA A 17 -0.13 -10.09 -28.37
N ILE A 18 -0.92 -9.87 -27.31
CA ILE A 18 -2.05 -10.74 -26.95
C ILE A 18 -3.13 -10.69 -28.03
N ILE A 19 -3.47 -9.50 -28.53
CA ILE A 19 -4.47 -9.35 -29.60
C ILE A 19 -3.99 -10.02 -30.90
N GLU A 20 -2.73 -9.83 -31.27
CA GLU A 20 -2.15 -10.47 -32.45
C GLU A 20 -2.15 -12.00 -32.31
N LEU A 21 -1.74 -12.53 -31.16
CA LEU A 21 -1.76 -13.96 -30.90
C LEU A 21 -3.19 -14.52 -30.99
N LEU A 22 -4.17 -13.88 -30.35
CA LEU A 22 -5.57 -14.32 -30.43
C LEU A 22 -6.13 -14.28 -31.86
N ARG A 23 -5.70 -13.31 -32.68
CA ARG A 23 -6.04 -13.26 -34.11
C ARG A 23 -5.37 -14.40 -34.89
N THR A 24 -4.10 -14.71 -34.63
CA THR A 24 -3.42 -15.83 -35.29
C THR A 24 -4.09 -17.16 -34.98
N VAL A 25 -4.49 -17.39 -33.73
CA VAL A 25 -5.22 -18.59 -33.29
C VAL A 25 -6.59 -18.71 -33.97
N GLN A 26 -7.26 -17.59 -34.25
CA GLN A 26 -8.53 -17.58 -34.98
C GLN A 26 -8.36 -17.94 -36.47
N CYS A 27 -7.26 -17.55 -37.10
CA CYS A 27 -7.01 -17.77 -38.52
C CYS A 27 -6.34 -19.11 -38.84
N SER A 28 -5.62 -19.70 -37.88
CA SER A 28 -4.90 -20.96 -38.08
C SER A 28 -5.81 -22.19 -37.94
N THR A 29 -5.62 -23.15 -38.84
CA THR A 29 -6.32 -24.45 -38.84
C THR A 29 -5.71 -25.49 -37.91
N GLU A 30 -4.64 -25.14 -37.17
CA GLU A 30 -3.87 -26.06 -36.33
C GLU A 30 -4.45 -26.24 -34.92
N PHE A 31 -5.34 -25.36 -34.47
CA PHE A 31 -5.90 -25.39 -33.12
C PHE A 31 -7.26 -26.10 -33.06
N SER A 32 -7.58 -26.62 -31.88
CA SER A 32 -8.86 -27.29 -31.66
C SER A 32 -10.04 -26.31 -31.74
N GLY A 33 -11.21 -26.78 -32.17
CA GLY A 33 -12.41 -25.94 -32.27
C GLY A 33 -12.76 -25.23 -30.95
N GLU A 34 -12.49 -25.87 -29.80
CA GLU A 34 -12.68 -25.25 -28.49
C GLU A 34 -11.70 -24.09 -28.22
N GLN A 35 -10.44 -24.23 -28.61
CA GLN A 35 -9.43 -23.17 -28.46
C GLN A 35 -9.76 -21.95 -29.33
N VAL A 36 -10.29 -22.18 -30.54
CA VAL A 36 -10.76 -21.10 -31.43
C VAL A 36 -11.97 -20.38 -30.81
N VAL A 37 -12.92 -21.12 -30.25
CA VAL A 37 -14.10 -20.54 -29.57
C VAL A 37 -13.72 -19.74 -28.32
N GLN A 38 -12.80 -20.24 -27.50
CA GLN A 38 -12.31 -19.51 -26.32
C GLN A 38 -11.54 -18.24 -26.72
N SER A 39 -10.67 -18.34 -27.73
CA SER A 39 -9.88 -17.21 -28.21
C SER A 39 -10.74 -16.11 -28.82
N THR A 40 -11.79 -16.48 -29.56
CA THR A 40 -12.77 -15.53 -30.10
C THR A 40 -13.61 -14.87 -29.00
N GLY A 41 -13.98 -15.61 -27.96
CA GLY A 41 -14.65 -15.05 -26.77
C GLY A 41 -13.77 -14.04 -26.02
N LEU A 42 -12.49 -14.38 -25.79
CA LEU A 42 -11.52 -13.51 -25.12
C LEU A 42 -11.22 -12.26 -25.94
N LEU A 43 -11.01 -12.40 -27.25
CA LEU A 43 -10.81 -11.27 -28.16
C LEU A 43 -12.01 -10.33 -28.13
N ALA A 44 -13.24 -10.87 -28.15
CA ALA A 44 -14.44 -10.06 -28.03
C ALA A 44 -14.54 -9.31 -26.69
N THR A 45 -14.02 -9.87 -25.59
CA THR A 45 -13.97 -9.16 -24.29
C THR A 45 -12.87 -8.11 -24.21
N LEU A 46 -11.69 -8.37 -24.79
CA LEU A 46 -10.57 -7.42 -24.79
C LEU A 46 -10.87 -6.20 -25.65
N ILE A 47 -11.58 -6.37 -26.77
CA ILE A 47 -11.94 -5.23 -27.64
C ILE A 47 -12.96 -4.29 -26.97
N LYS A 48 -13.76 -4.75 -26.01
CA LYS A 48 -14.74 -3.88 -25.33
C LYS A 48 -14.08 -2.68 -24.67
N LEU A 49 -14.69 -1.51 -24.85
CA LEU A 49 -14.23 -0.27 -24.23
C LEU A 49 -14.27 -0.35 -22.69
N GLU A 50 -15.30 -1.00 -22.13
CA GLU A 50 -15.44 -1.22 -20.69
C GLU A 50 -14.24 -1.95 -20.09
N PHE A 51 -13.75 -3.00 -20.76
CA PHE A 51 -12.61 -3.78 -20.28
C PHE A 51 -11.31 -2.97 -20.34
N ARG A 52 -11.07 -2.27 -21.46
CA ARG A 52 -9.90 -1.39 -21.63
C ARG A 52 -9.89 -0.27 -20.60
N PHE A 53 -11.05 0.36 -20.39
CA PHE A 53 -11.22 1.39 -19.38
C PHE A 53 -10.88 0.87 -17.98
N CYS A 54 -11.47 -0.26 -17.59
CA CYS A 54 -11.18 -0.90 -16.30
C CYS A 54 -9.69 -1.26 -16.14
N LEU A 55 -9.04 -1.73 -17.20
CA LEU A 55 -7.63 -2.11 -17.17
C LEU A 55 -6.71 -0.90 -16.93
N ILE A 56 -6.92 0.19 -17.66
CA ILE A 56 -6.15 1.44 -17.46
C ILE A 56 -6.45 2.06 -16.11
N PHE A 57 -7.73 2.10 -15.73
CA PHE A 57 -8.16 2.63 -14.45
C PHE A 57 -7.50 1.88 -13.28
N MET A 58 -7.59 0.54 -13.29
CA MET A 58 -6.98 -0.30 -12.26
C MET A 58 -5.46 -0.14 -12.23
N LYS A 59 -4.80 -0.07 -13.40
CA LYS A 59 -3.36 0.20 -13.47
C LYS A 59 -3.01 1.53 -12.81
N LYS A 60 -3.74 2.61 -13.16
CA LYS A 60 -3.49 3.96 -12.62
C LYS A 60 -3.73 4.03 -11.12
N LEU A 61 -4.80 3.41 -10.64
CA LEU A 61 -5.15 3.34 -9.21
C LEU A 61 -4.14 2.50 -8.41
N LEU A 62 -3.68 1.37 -8.95
CA LEU A 62 -2.67 0.56 -8.27
C LEU A 62 -1.30 1.25 -8.23
N LEU A 63 -0.91 1.95 -9.31
CA LEU A 63 0.32 2.74 -9.34
C LEU A 63 0.31 3.90 -8.33
N THR A 64 -0.83 4.56 -8.12
CA THR A 64 -0.91 5.63 -7.12
C THR A 64 -0.82 5.10 -5.69
N ILE A 65 -1.27 3.87 -5.44
CA ILE A 65 -1.22 3.21 -4.12
C ILE A 65 0.14 2.57 -3.84
N GLU A 66 0.90 2.17 -4.87
CA GLU A 66 2.18 1.46 -4.73
C GLU A 66 3.19 2.12 -3.76
N PRO A 67 3.38 3.46 -3.74
CA PRO A 67 4.29 4.09 -2.79
C PRO A 67 3.87 3.89 -1.32
N ALA A 68 2.57 3.93 -1.04
CA ALA A 68 2.04 3.67 0.29
C ALA A 68 2.24 2.20 0.69
N ASP A 69 2.01 1.26 -0.22
CA ASP A 69 2.25 -0.17 0.04
C ASP A 69 3.73 -0.45 0.31
N LYS A 70 4.64 0.15 -0.48
CA LYS A 70 6.09 0.01 -0.28
C LYS A 70 6.56 0.53 1.07
N ILE A 71 6.10 1.71 1.49
CA ILE A 71 6.55 2.27 2.78
C ILE A 71 5.97 1.48 3.96
N LEU A 72 4.71 1.04 3.87
CA LEU A 72 4.07 0.19 4.87
C LEU A 72 4.70 -1.20 4.96
N GLN A 73 5.29 -1.72 3.88
CA GLN A 73 6.01 -3.00 3.92
C GLN A 73 7.49 -2.85 4.28
N SER A 74 8.02 -1.63 4.23
CA SER A 74 9.44 -1.38 4.48
C SER A 74 9.82 -1.66 5.94
N ARG A 75 11.08 -2.10 6.14
CA ARG A 75 11.56 -2.50 7.47
C ARG A 75 12.02 -1.37 8.37
N ASP A 76 12.33 -0.24 7.77
CA ASP A 76 13.01 0.85 8.43
C ASP A 76 12.16 2.15 8.42
N ALA A 77 10.92 2.11 7.92
CA ALA A 77 10.04 3.28 7.95
C ALA A 77 9.42 3.49 9.34
N GLY A 78 9.62 4.69 9.88
CA GLY A 78 8.89 5.19 11.04
C GLY A 78 7.48 5.63 10.66
N LEU A 79 6.57 5.55 11.64
CA LEU A 79 5.15 5.88 11.51
C LEU A 79 4.89 7.27 10.91
N LYS A 80 5.67 8.27 11.33
CA LYS A 80 5.58 9.63 10.81
C LYS A 80 5.84 9.71 9.30
N ASN A 81 6.99 9.20 8.84
CA ASN A 81 7.37 9.25 7.43
C ASN A 81 6.36 8.48 6.55
N ALA A 82 5.80 7.39 7.05
CA ALA A 82 4.76 6.66 6.33
C ALA A 82 3.48 7.49 6.19
N MET A 83 3.09 8.23 7.22
CA MET A 83 1.88 9.04 7.22
C MET A 83 1.93 10.17 6.18
N GLU A 84 3.08 10.84 6.02
CA GLU A 84 3.27 11.86 4.99
C GLU A 84 3.04 11.32 3.57
N ILE A 85 3.55 10.12 3.29
CA ILE A 85 3.36 9.45 2.00
C ILE A 85 1.90 9.02 1.83
N ILE A 86 1.27 8.45 2.86
CA ILE A 86 -0.14 8.03 2.82
C ILE A 86 -1.05 9.23 2.56
N ASN A 87 -0.83 10.35 3.24
CA ASN A 87 -1.55 11.61 3.01
C ASN A 87 -1.39 12.11 1.57
N SER A 88 -0.18 11.99 1.01
CA SER A 88 0.12 12.38 -0.36
C SER A 88 -0.58 11.48 -1.39
N VAL A 89 -0.59 10.17 -1.16
CA VAL A 89 -1.32 9.19 -1.97
C VAL A 89 -2.83 9.45 -1.91
N PHE A 90 -3.39 9.65 -0.72
CA PHE A 90 -4.80 9.98 -0.54
C PHE A 90 -5.21 11.25 -1.30
N LYS A 91 -4.42 12.33 -1.20
CA LYS A 91 -4.64 13.55 -1.97
C LYS A 91 -4.60 13.31 -3.49
N ASN A 92 -3.71 12.43 -3.96
CA ASN A 92 -3.63 12.11 -5.38
C ASN A 92 -4.80 11.24 -5.86
N ILE A 93 -5.31 10.31 -5.04
CA ILE A 93 -6.52 9.53 -5.36
C ILE A 93 -7.74 10.46 -5.41
N ASN A 94 -7.86 11.41 -4.48
CA ASN A 94 -8.94 12.41 -4.53
C ASN A 94 -8.89 13.27 -5.79
N LYS A 95 -7.70 13.62 -6.30
CA LYS A 95 -7.57 14.34 -7.59
C LYS A 95 -8.05 13.53 -8.80
N LEU A 96 -8.10 12.19 -8.70
CA LEU A 96 -8.64 11.34 -9.78
C LEU A 96 -10.16 11.45 -9.92
N GLN A 97 -10.86 12.04 -8.95
CA GLN A 97 -12.30 12.32 -9.03
C GLN A 97 -12.64 13.42 -10.05
N ASN A 98 -11.63 14.18 -10.54
CA ASN A 98 -11.88 15.23 -11.52
C ASN A 98 -12.37 14.64 -12.85
N PRO A 99 -13.37 15.25 -13.50
CA PRO A 99 -13.92 14.78 -14.78
C PRO A 99 -12.87 14.77 -15.91
N ASP A 100 -11.86 15.65 -15.83
CA ASP A 100 -10.72 15.68 -16.75
C ASP A 100 -9.81 14.44 -16.61
N ALA A 101 -9.74 13.85 -15.43
CA ALA A 101 -8.99 12.61 -15.22
C ALA A 101 -9.72 11.42 -15.85
N PHE A 102 -11.05 11.42 -15.80
CA PHE A 102 -11.90 10.43 -16.48
C PHE A 102 -11.77 10.53 -18.00
N SER A 103 -11.89 11.74 -18.57
CA SER A 103 -11.74 11.95 -20.01
C SER A 103 -10.35 11.56 -20.52
N GLY A 104 -9.30 11.81 -19.73
CA GLY A 104 -7.94 11.34 -19.99
C GLY A 104 -7.85 9.81 -20.06
N ILE A 105 -8.42 9.08 -19.10
CA ILE A 105 -8.41 7.61 -19.07
C ILE A 105 -9.22 7.03 -20.24
N VAL A 106 -10.35 7.64 -20.58
CA VAL A 106 -11.18 7.22 -21.73
C VAL A 106 -10.44 7.43 -23.04
N SER A 107 -9.72 8.55 -23.19
CA SER A 107 -8.91 8.79 -24.39
C SER A 107 -7.73 7.81 -24.50
N GLU A 108 -7.08 7.48 -23.38
CA GLU A 108 -6.02 6.47 -23.35
C GLU A 108 -6.58 5.09 -23.70
N ALA A 109 -7.77 4.72 -23.19
CA ALA A 109 -8.46 3.47 -23.50
C ALA A 109 -8.80 3.32 -24.98
N LYS A 110 -9.19 4.41 -25.64
CA LYS A 110 -9.42 4.44 -27.08
C LYS A 110 -8.11 4.29 -27.86
N SER A 111 -7.03 4.94 -27.40
CA SER A 111 -5.73 4.94 -28.08
C SER A 111 -5.00 3.59 -28.12
N ILE A 112 -5.27 2.69 -27.16
CA ILE A 112 -4.62 1.37 -27.09
C ILE A 112 -4.95 0.49 -28.31
N LEU A 113 -6.10 0.72 -28.97
CA LEU A 113 -6.43 0.10 -30.24
C LEU A 113 -6.17 1.11 -31.37
N LEU A 114 -5.15 0.85 -32.19
CA LEU A 114 -4.76 1.69 -33.33
C LEU A 114 -5.73 1.64 -34.52
N HIS A 115 -6.78 0.81 -34.44
CA HIS A 115 -7.80 0.71 -35.48
C HIS A 115 -9.19 0.70 -34.84
N ASP A 116 -10.06 1.52 -35.42
CA ASP A 116 -11.50 1.63 -35.19
C ASP A 116 -12.20 0.27 -35.41
N GLU A 117 -12.00 -0.66 -34.49
CA GLU A 117 -12.86 -1.82 -34.25
C GLU A 117 -13.70 -1.58 -32.98
N ASP A 118 -13.85 -0.30 -32.60
CA ASP A 118 -14.82 0.21 -31.62
C ASP A 118 -16.23 0.13 -32.23
N ASP A 119 -16.60 -1.07 -32.66
CA ASP A 119 -17.95 -1.62 -32.78
C ASP A 119 -17.95 -2.75 -33.81
N MET A 120 -17.50 -3.94 -33.38
CA MET A 120 -18.27 -5.13 -33.74
C MET A 120 -19.61 -5.09 -32.99
N SER A 121 -20.40 -4.05 -33.27
CA SER A 121 -21.81 -3.97 -32.91
C SER A 121 -22.50 -5.07 -33.70
N ARG A 122 -22.47 -6.28 -33.13
CA ARG A 122 -23.41 -7.32 -33.54
C ARG A 122 -24.77 -6.63 -33.47
N PRO A 123 -25.53 -6.53 -34.58
CA PRO A 123 -26.79 -5.84 -34.56
C PRO A 123 -27.61 -6.49 -33.46
N ILE A 124 -27.90 -5.73 -32.40
CA ILE A 124 -28.82 -6.15 -31.35
C ILE A 124 -30.06 -6.54 -32.12
N ARG A 125 -30.41 -7.82 -32.11
CA ARG A 125 -31.61 -8.32 -32.75
C ARG A 125 -32.76 -7.66 -32.01
N ARG A 126 -33.23 -6.50 -32.51
CA ARG A 126 -34.35 -5.77 -31.93
C ARG A 126 -35.52 -6.75 -32.00
N LYS A 127 -35.85 -7.36 -30.86
CA LYS A 127 -37.13 -8.05 -30.73
C LYS A 127 -38.17 -6.98 -31.03
N LYS A 128 -38.92 -7.13 -32.11
CA LYS A 128 -40.07 -6.24 -32.36
C LYS A 128 -40.92 -6.31 -31.09
N PRO A 129 -41.17 -5.20 -30.39
CA PRO A 129 -42.06 -5.23 -29.25
C PRO A 129 -43.44 -5.68 -29.74
N ASN A 130 -44.13 -6.48 -28.94
CA ASN A 130 -45.51 -6.83 -29.22
C ASN A 130 -46.32 -5.54 -29.31
N CYS A 131 -46.91 -5.28 -30.48
CA CYS A 131 -47.68 -4.08 -30.81
C CYS A 131 -48.98 -3.90 -30.01
N LEU A 132 -49.24 -4.75 -29.02
CA LEU A 132 -50.43 -4.72 -28.15
C LEU A 132 -50.28 -3.84 -26.90
N TYR A 133 -49.08 -3.33 -26.59
CA TYR A 133 -48.82 -2.56 -25.36
C TYR A 133 -47.97 -1.29 -25.58
N ASN A 134 -48.09 -0.63 -26.75
CA ASN A 134 -47.35 0.61 -27.02
C ASN A 134 -47.73 1.78 -26.10
N ASP A 135 -48.91 1.73 -25.46
CA ASP A 135 -49.39 2.79 -24.56
C ASP A 135 -48.70 2.79 -23.18
N TYR A 136 -47.89 1.76 -22.88
CA TYR A 136 -47.12 1.65 -21.63
C TYR A 136 -45.62 1.85 -21.82
N ILE A 137 -45.17 2.38 -22.96
CA ILE A 137 -43.75 2.71 -23.18
C ILE A 137 -43.40 3.92 -22.30
N LEU A 138 -42.99 3.66 -21.06
CA LEU A 138 -42.17 4.58 -20.29
C LEU A 138 -40.89 4.81 -21.10
N THR A 139 -40.63 6.08 -21.42
CA THR A 139 -39.44 6.54 -22.14
C THR A 139 -38.16 6.00 -21.50
N GLU A 140 -37.61 4.91 -22.03
CA GLU A 140 -36.22 4.54 -21.78
C GLU A 140 -35.34 5.49 -22.60
N SER A 141 -34.98 6.61 -21.99
CA SER A 141 -33.97 7.52 -22.48
C SER A 141 -32.65 6.78 -22.65
N THR A 142 -32.16 6.74 -23.88
CA THR A 142 -30.88 6.15 -24.33
C THR A 142 -29.67 6.98 -23.90
N THR A 143 -29.67 7.53 -22.69
CA THR A 143 -28.56 8.32 -22.13
C THR A 143 -27.71 7.57 -21.11
N LYS A 144 -28.08 6.33 -20.75
CA LYS A 144 -27.53 5.69 -19.54
C LYS A 144 -26.16 5.02 -19.66
N GLU A 145 -25.64 4.71 -20.86
CA GLU A 145 -24.39 3.93 -20.94
C GLU A 145 -23.15 4.75 -20.51
N HIS A 146 -23.04 6.01 -20.94
CA HIS A 146 -21.95 6.89 -20.50
C HIS A 146 -22.04 7.24 -19.01
N ASP A 147 -23.25 7.53 -18.53
CA ASP A 147 -23.49 7.82 -17.11
C ASP A 147 -23.11 6.64 -16.21
N THR A 148 -23.28 5.39 -16.67
CA THR A 148 -22.96 4.20 -15.87
C THR A 148 -21.47 3.96 -15.66
N LEU A 149 -20.62 4.21 -16.66
CA LEU A 149 -19.18 4.00 -16.50
C LEU A 149 -18.53 5.11 -15.68
N GLU A 150 -18.99 6.35 -15.86
CA GLU A 150 -18.56 7.48 -15.05
C GLU A 150 -19.02 7.32 -13.59
N SER A 151 -20.27 6.87 -13.36
CA SER A 151 -20.74 6.60 -12.00
C SER A 151 -19.95 5.47 -11.34
N LEU A 152 -19.69 4.36 -12.05
CA LEU A 152 -18.89 3.25 -11.51
C LEU A 152 -17.43 3.67 -11.21
N PHE A 153 -16.85 4.53 -12.04
CA PHE A 153 -15.52 5.09 -11.81
C PHE A 153 -15.48 5.95 -10.54
N ILE A 154 -16.45 6.85 -10.39
CA ILE A 154 -16.56 7.72 -9.21
C ILE A 154 -16.83 6.88 -7.96
N ASP A 155 -17.74 5.91 -8.03
CA ASP A 155 -18.07 5.01 -6.93
C ASP A 155 -16.87 4.18 -6.47
N THR A 156 -16.09 3.63 -7.41
CA THR A 156 -14.88 2.85 -7.08
C THR A 156 -13.79 3.72 -6.44
N ILE A 157 -13.62 4.96 -6.89
CA ILE A 157 -12.72 5.91 -6.24
C ILE A 157 -13.22 6.26 -4.84
N HIS A 158 -14.53 6.52 -4.66
CA HIS A 158 -15.09 6.81 -3.34
C HIS A 158 -14.94 5.66 -2.37
N ILE A 159 -15.14 4.42 -2.81
CA ILE A 159 -14.89 3.23 -1.99
C ILE A 159 -13.41 3.18 -1.60
N ALA A 160 -12.49 3.37 -2.55
CA ALA A 160 -11.06 3.39 -2.24
C ALA A 160 -10.71 4.48 -1.22
N CYS A 161 -11.18 5.72 -1.43
CA CYS A 161 -10.96 6.82 -0.50
C CYS A 161 -11.53 6.53 0.88
N ARG A 162 -12.75 5.98 0.96
CA ARG A 162 -13.38 5.62 2.22
C ARG A 162 -12.58 4.55 2.98
N GLU A 163 -12.06 3.53 2.29
CA GLU A 163 -11.20 2.52 2.93
C GLU A 163 -9.89 3.13 3.45
N PHE A 164 -9.32 4.13 2.75
CA PHE A 164 -8.19 4.89 3.27
C PHE A 164 -8.58 5.72 4.50
N GLU A 165 -9.72 6.38 4.48
CA GLU A 165 -10.27 7.17 5.60
C GLU A 165 -10.51 6.30 6.84
N MET A 166 -11.23 5.19 6.71
CA MET A 166 -11.50 4.29 7.83
C MET A 166 -10.21 3.68 8.41
N ARG A 167 -9.23 3.37 7.55
CA ARG A 167 -7.99 2.69 7.98
C ARG A 167 -6.97 3.62 8.62
N PHE A 168 -6.86 4.84 8.13
CA PHE A 168 -5.79 5.76 8.51
C PHE A 168 -6.26 7.09 9.07
N PHE A 169 -7.57 7.35 9.19
CA PHE A 169 -8.10 8.64 9.64
C PHE A 169 -9.18 8.51 10.73
N GLU A 170 -10.05 7.51 10.65
CA GLU A 170 -10.97 7.18 11.73
C GLU A 170 -10.18 6.54 12.90
N ASN A 171 -10.08 7.26 14.02
CA ASN A 171 -9.30 6.94 15.25
C ASN A 171 -7.85 7.44 15.30
N ASN A 172 -7.58 8.58 14.66
CA ASN A 172 -6.24 9.14 14.51
C ASN A 172 -5.65 9.92 15.68
N MET A 173 -6.28 9.96 16.86
CA MET A 173 -5.74 10.75 17.99
C MET A 173 -4.28 10.38 18.29
N LEU A 174 -3.93 9.09 18.19
CA LEU A 174 -2.57 8.60 18.36
C LEU A 174 -1.65 8.93 17.16
N LEU A 175 -2.15 8.83 15.93
CA LEU A 175 -1.37 9.16 14.74
C LEU A 175 -1.08 10.66 14.64
N GLN A 176 -2.05 11.50 15.00
CA GLN A 176 -1.89 12.95 15.13
C GLN A 176 -0.93 13.30 16.25
N ALA A 177 -1.00 12.59 17.39
CA ALA A 177 -0.05 12.77 18.48
C ALA A 177 1.39 12.45 18.05
N VAL A 178 1.59 11.43 17.20
CA VAL A 178 2.89 11.04 16.63
C VAL A 178 3.40 12.05 15.60
N ASP A 179 2.52 12.61 14.76
CA ASP A 179 2.88 13.61 13.75
C ASP A 179 3.28 14.95 14.41
N SER A 180 2.54 15.36 15.45
CA SER A 180 2.74 16.60 16.20
C SER A 180 3.88 16.56 17.25
N ILE A 181 4.69 15.51 17.31
CA ILE A 181 5.80 15.41 18.29
C ILE A 181 6.82 16.55 18.15
N GLU A 182 7.06 17.01 16.92
CA GLU A 182 7.97 18.12 16.65
C GLU A 182 7.35 19.50 16.95
N GLU A 183 6.03 19.57 17.12
CA GLU A 183 5.34 20.80 17.54
C GLU A 183 5.48 21.04 19.05
N PHE A 184 5.86 19.99 19.81
CA PHE A 184 6.07 20.01 21.26
C PHE A 184 4.86 20.53 22.05
N ASP A 185 3.64 20.22 21.59
CA ASP A 185 2.39 20.63 22.23
C ASP A 185 1.84 19.52 23.14
N ILE A 186 1.65 19.83 24.43
CA ILE A 186 1.26 18.85 25.46
C ILE A 186 -0.16 18.32 25.24
N ASP A 187 -1.05 19.20 24.80
CA ASP A 187 -2.46 18.85 24.55
C ASP A 187 -2.60 17.79 23.45
N LYS A 188 -1.71 17.85 22.44
CA LYS A 188 -1.68 16.88 21.33
C LYS A 188 -0.95 15.59 21.70
N LEU A 189 -0.10 15.60 22.74
CA LEU A 189 0.63 14.43 23.23
C LEU A 189 -0.14 13.64 24.29
N TYR A 190 -1.22 14.19 24.83
CA TYR A 190 -2.08 13.51 25.81
C TYR A 190 -2.49 12.08 25.43
N PRO A 191 -2.86 11.77 24.16
CA PRO A 191 -3.18 10.41 23.74
C PRO A 191 -2.05 9.39 23.98
N LEU A 192 -0.78 9.81 24.02
CA LEU A 192 0.36 8.93 24.31
C LEU A 192 0.44 8.55 25.80
N SER A 193 -0.15 9.34 26.69
CA SER A 193 -0.22 9.02 28.12
C SER A 193 -1.15 7.85 28.41
N GLU A 194 -2.22 7.67 27.63
CA GLU A 194 -3.13 6.53 27.73
C GLU A 194 -2.43 5.20 27.40
N LEU A 195 -1.37 5.25 26.58
CA LEU A 195 -0.52 4.10 26.26
C LEU A 195 0.56 3.81 27.32
N GLY A 196 0.60 4.58 28.42
CA GLY A 196 1.57 4.42 29.50
C GLY A 196 2.96 5.04 29.23
N ILE A 197 3.06 5.95 28.25
CA ILE A 197 4.32 6.68 27.98
C ILE A 197 4.42 7.86 28.95
N SER A 198 5.57 7.98 29.63
CA SER A 198 5.84 9.10 30.53
C SER A 198 5.97 10.40 29.74
N LEU A 199 5.04 11.33 29.95
CA LEU A 199 5.09 12.66 29.35
C LEU A 199 6.16 13.52 30.07
N PRO A 200 6.96 14.30 29.32
CA PRO A 200 7.87 15.28 29.89
C PRO A 200 7.12 16.48 30.53
N SER A 201 7.79 17.20 31.43
CA SER A 201 7.24 18.42 32.03
C SER A 201 7.09 19.53 30.99
N ILE A 202 6.13 20.44 31.21
CA ILE A 202 5.90 21.65 30.39
C ILE A 202 7.18 22.47 30.24
N GLU A 203 7.94 22.56 31.33
CA GLU A 203 9.19 23.33 31.40
C GLU A 203 10.29 22.70 30.55
N GLU A 204 10.43 21.37 30.59
CA GLU A 204 11.39 20.63 29.76
C GLU A 204 11.06 20.76 28.27
N LEU A 205 9.77 20.70 27.91
CA LEU A 205 9.30 20.86 26.54
C LEU A 205 9.59 22.26 25.97
N SER A 206 9.41 23.31 26.76
CA SER A 206 9.70 24.69 26.34
C SER A 206 11.20 24.89 26.04
N VAL A 207 12.06 24.38 26.93
CA VAL A 207 13.53 24.47 26.77
C VAL A 207 13.99 23.66 25.56
N VAL A 208 13.44 22.47 25.34
CA VAL A 208 13.74 21.66 24.15
C VAL A 208 13.25 22.34 22.88
N LYS A 209 12.05 22.94 22.88
CA LYS A 209 11.49 23.66 21.73
C LYS A 209 12.38 24.84 21.31
N GLU A 210 12.98 25.55 22.25
CA GLU A 210 13.96 26.61 21.93
C GLU A 210 15.31 26.04 21.46
N PHE A 211 15.76 24.94 22.05
CA PHE A 211 17.04 24.31 21.70
C PHE A 211 17.03 23.60 20.33
N MET A 212 15.85 23.14 19.87
CA MET A 212 15.70 22.32 18.65
C MET A 212 15.32 23.08 17.37
N LYS A 213 15.10 24.40 17.42
CA LYS A 213 14.67 25.20 16.25
C LYS A 213 15.59 25.10 15.03
N ASP A 214 16.88 24.83 15.23
CA ASP A 214 17.89 24.91 14.16
C ASP A 214 18.45 23.55 13.71
N LYS A 215 17.90 22.42 14.21
CA LYS A 215 18.55 21.10 14.10
C LYS A 215 17.73 20.07 13.33
N THR A 216 18.36 19.43 12.35
CA THR A 216 17.71 18.50 11.39
C THR A 216 17.58 17.06 11.90
N ASN A 217 18.46 16.60 12.81
CA ASN A 217 18.45 15.24 13.37
C ASN A 217 18.16 15.27 14.88
N ILE A 218 16.89 15.47 15.22
CA ILE A 218 16.41 15.66 16.59
C ILE A 218 16.80 14.48 17.51
N LEU A 219 16.69 13.24 17.02
CA LEU A 219 16.96 12.03 17.80
C LEU A 219 18.46 11.84 18.18
N GLU A 220 19.37 12.05 17.23
CA GLU A 220 20.80 11.86 17.46
C GLU A 220 21.39 12.90 18.41
N GLU A 221 20.79 14.09 18.43
CA GLU A 221 21.21 15.15 19.33
C GLU A 221 20.59 15.02 20.71
N LEU A 222 19.31 14.63 20.80
CA LEU A 222 18.71 14.26 22.10
C LEU A 222 19.47 13.10 22.74
N TYR A 223 20.02 12.16 21.95
CA TYR A 223 20.87 11.09 22.48
C TYR A 223 22.13 11.61 23.18
N LYS A 224 22.77 12.67 22.66
CA LYS A 224 23.96 13.29 23.28
C LYS A 224 23.62 13.95 24.62
N TYR A 225 22.40 14.46 24.76
CA TYR A 225 21.89 15.15 25.94
C TYR A 225 20.85 14.34 26.73
N ARG A 226 20.98 13.01 26.74
CA ARG A 226 20.06 12.10 27.45
C ARG A 226 19.97 12.30 28.97
N GLN A 227 20.97 12.94 29.58
CA GLN A 227 20.99 13.21 31.03
C GLN A 227 20.08 14.38 31.42
N PRO A 228 20.17 15.57 30.80
CA PRO A 228 19.26 16.67 31.09
C PRO A 228 17.84 16.48 30.52
N PHE A 229 17.68 15.70 29.44
CA PHE A 229 16.41 15.54 28.71
C PHE A 229 15.95 14.09 28.66
N ASN A 230 15.91 13.41 29.81
CA ASN A 230 15.61 11.98 29.87
C ASN A 230 14.17 11.67 29.42
N ASN A 231 13.19 12.47 29.86
CA ASN A 231 11.77 12.23 29.55
C ASN A 231 11.44 12.51 28.08
N THR A 232 11.94 13.63 27.53
CA THR A 232 11.79 13.97 26.11
C THR A 232 12.54 12.99 25.22
N TYR A 233 13.77 12.59 25.57
CA TYR A 233 14.47 11.54 24.83
C TYR A 233 13.69 10.22 24.85
N ASN A 234 13.17 9.80 25.99
CA ASN A 234 12.40 8.56 26.09
C ASN A 234 11.11 8.62 25.26
N LEU A 235 10.38 9.75 25.26
CA LEU A 235 9.20 9.96 24.43
C LEU A 235 9.53 9.88 22.93
N PHE A 236 10.60 10.56 22.50
CA PHE A 236 11.03 10.52 21.10
C PHE A 236 11.52 9.13 20.70
N ALA A 237 12.25 8.44 21.57
CA ALA A 237 12.74 7.09 21.34
C ALA A 237 11.59 6.08 21.26
N THR A 238 10.59 6.15 22.15
CA THR A 238 9.43 5.26 22.10
C THR A 238 8.62 5.47 20.83
N VAL A 239 8.45 6.72 20.40
CA VAL A 239 7.70 6.98 19.16
C VAL A 239 8.48 6.54 17.93
N ALA A 240 9.80 6.74 17.90
CA ALA A 240 10.64 6.19 16.83
C ALA A 240 10.59 4.65 16.76
N THR A 241 10.28 3.96 17.86
CA THR A 241 10.09 2.50 17.88
C THR A 241 8.71 2.05 17.41
N PHE A 242 7.73 2.94 17.26
CA PHE A 242 6.45 2.57 16.64
C PHE A 242 6.67 2.32 15.14
N GLY A 243 6.83 1.04 14.80
CA GLY A 243 6.87 0.61 13.41
C GLY A 243 5.49 0.72 12.75
N CYS A 244 5.46 1.09 11.48
CA CYS A 244 4.23 1.14 10.68
C CYS A 244 3.62 -0.25 10.40
N SER A 245 4.40 -1.31 10.58
CA SER A 245 4.19 -2.56 9.86
C SER A 245 4.23 -3.81 10.72
N THR A 246 3.16 -4.60 10.64
CA THR A 246 3.15 -6.00 11.08
C THR A 246 4.05 -6.88 10.19
N SER A 247 4.42 -6.43 8.99
CA SER A 247 5.21 -7.21 8.04
C SER A 247 6.65 -7.47 8.49
N MET A 248 7.14 -6.74 9.50
CA MET A 248 8.39 -7.08 10.20
C MET A 248 8.33 -8.47 10.80
N CYS A 249 7.20 -8.76 11.43
CA CYS A 249 6.94 -10.03 12.05
C CYS A 249 6.46 -11.06 11.02
N GLU A 250 5.63 -10.68 10.05
CA GLU A 250 5.11 -11.63 9.02
C GLU A 250 6.21 -12.27 8.19
N SER A 251 7.22 -11.50 7.77
CA SER A 251 8.36 -12.07 7.04
C SER A 251 9.15 -13.07 7.90
N SER A 252 9.23 -12.84 9.21
CA SER A 252 9.85 -13.75 10.17
C SER A 252 8.97 -14.98 10.40
N PHE A 253 7.65 -14.81 10.53
CA PHE A 253 6.66 -15.89 10.66
C PHE A 253 6.57 -16.76 9.41
N SER A 254 6.66 -16.18 8.21
CA SER A 254 6.71 -16.91 6.94
C SER A 254 7.97 -17.77 6.80
N VAL A 255 9.08 -17.38 7.43
CA VAL A 255 10.26 -18.26 7.53
C VAL A 255 10.04 -19.32 8.60
N LEU A 256 9.39 -18.99 9.72
CA LEU A 256 9.06 -19.95 10.78
C LEU A 256 8.11 -21.06 10.33
N THR A 257 7.17 -20.80 9.42
CA THR A 257 6.32 -21.84 8.83
C THR A 257 7.10 -22.89 8.03
N ARG A 258 8.36 -22.62 7.65
CA ARG A 258 9.23 -23.65 7.04
C ARG A 258 9.75 -24.64 8.09
N VAL A 259 9.90 -24.19 9.35
CA VAL A 259 10.42 -24.96 10.48
C VAL A 259 9.28 -25.64 11.25
N SER A 260 8.18 -24.93 11.46
CA SER A 260 6.93 -25.40 12.06
C SER A 260 5.95 -25.76 10.95
N ARG A 261 6.13 -26.94 10.35
CA ARG A 261 5.16 -27.51 9.40
C ARG A 261 4.31 -28.55 10.13
N PRO A 262 3.07 -28.82 9.70
CA PRO A 262 2.22 -29.82 10.33
C PRO A 262 2.85 -31.23 10.44
N GLN A 263 3.78 -31.56 9.54
CA GLN A 263 4.52 -32.83 9.51
C GLN A 263 5.81 -32.82 10.34
N ARG A 264 6.27 -31.66 10.82
CA ARG A 264 7.45 -31.43 11.65
C ARG A 264 7.13 -30.38 12.71
N ASN A 265 6.56 -30.82 13.82
CA ASN A 265 6.24 -29.94 14.93
C ASN A 265 7.43 -29.79 15.87
N MET A 266 7.77 -28.54 16.19
CA MET A 266 8.74 -28.16 17.22
C MET A 266 7.98 -27.60 18.42
N SER A 267 8.48 -27.77 19.65
CA SER A 267 7.86 -27.16 20.82
C SER A 267 7.89 -25.62 20.73
N GLU A 268 6.84 -24.97 21.23
CA GLU A 268 6.68 -23.51 21.18
C GLU A 268 7.86 -22.78 21.84
N ILE A 269 8.35 -23.29 22.97
CA ILE A 269 9.50 -22.74 23.70
C ILE A 269 10.76 -22.76 22.82
N ARG A 270 11.01 -23.86 22.12
CA ARG A 270 12.20 -24.00 21.27
C ARG A 270 12.08 -23.13 20.01
N CYS A 271 10.86 -23.02 19.47
CA CYS A 271 10.56 -22.11 18.37
C CYS A 271 10.84 -20.65 18.77
N SER A 272 10.33 -20.22 19.92
CA SER A 272 10.55 -18.89 20.49
C SER A 272 12.04 -18.58 20.68
N ASN A 273 12.80 -19.49 21.32
CA ASN A 273 14.24 -19.32 21.49
C ASN A 273 15.00 -19.19 20.17
N LEU A 274 14.58 -19.93 19.14
CA LEU A 274 15.19 -19.85 17.80
C LEU A 274 14.92 -18.48 17.15
N VAL A 275 13.73 -17.93 17.34
CA VAL A 275 13.37 -16.58 16.89
C VAL A 275 14.26 -15.53 17.55
N PHE A 276 14.41 -15.60 18.89
CA PHE A 276 15.30 -14.70 19.62
C PHE A 276 16.75 -14.78 19.09
N LEU A 277 17.26 -15.99 18.93
CA LEU A 277 18.61 -16.22 18.39
C LEU A 277 18.77 -15.67 16.97
N ALA A 278 17.74 -15.81 16.13
CA ALA A 278 17.74 -15.27 14.77
C ALA A 278 17.82 -13.73 14.78
N PHE A 279 17.06 -13.06 15.67
CA PHE A 279 17.15 -11.62 15.86
C PHE A 279 18.52 -11.20 16.39
N GLU A 280 19.02 -11.83 17.45
CA GLU A 280 20.35 -11.53 18.02
C GLU A 280 21.47 -11.72 16.99
N SER A 281 21.43 -12.80 16.20
CA SER A 281 22.41 -13.04 15.13
C SER A 281 22.41 -11.93 14.09
N ARG A 282 21.26 -11.31 13.82
CA ARG A 282 21.12 -10.20 12.87
C ARG A 282 21.74 -8.93 13.42
N TYR A 283 21.57 -8.64 14.72
CA TYR A 283 22.23 -7.52 15.38
C TYR A 283 23.74 -7.73 15.51
N ALA A 284 24.17 -8.94 15.87
CA ALA A 284 25.58 -9.30 15.99
C ALA A 284 26.32 -9.12 14.65
N LYS A 285 25.71 -9.45 13.52
CA LYS A 285 26.28 -9.21 12.18
C LYS A 285 26.45 -7.73 11.83
N LYS A 286 25.65 -6.84 12.41
CA LYS A 286 25.76 -5.38 12.22
C LYS A 286 26.80 -4.74 13.15
N MET A 287 27.29 -5.46 14.16
CA MET A 287 28.31 -4.92 15.06
C MET A 287 29.70 -5.00 14.42
N ASP A 288 30.43 -3.89 14.55
CA ASP A 288 31.85 -3.81 14.22
C ASP A 288 32.66 -4.58 15.28
N VAL A 289 33.04 -5.80 14.93
CA VAL A 289 33.73 -6.75 15.82
C VAL A 289 35.06 -6.17 16.31
N GLU A 290 35.74 -5.37 15.49
CA GLU A 290 37.04 -4.78 15.85
C GLU A 290 36.89 -3.69 16.91
N LYS A 291 35.92 -2.79 16.76
CA LYS A 291 35.61 -1.79 17.81
C LYS A 291 35.14 -2.43 19.09
N PHE A 292 34.39 -3.53 19.00
CA PHE A 292 33.97 -4.29 20.16
C PHE A 292 35.17 -4.92 20.88
N LEU A 293 36.08 -5.58 20.16
CA LEU A 293 37.30 -6.17 20.71
C LEU A 293 38.23 -5.11 21.33
N LEU A 294 38.31 -3.90 20.74
CA LEU A 294 39.06 -2.77 21.29
C LEU A 294 38.43 -2.23 22.59
N LYS A 295 37.11 -2.16 22.69
CA LYS A 295 36.42 -1.80 23.95
C LYS A 295 36.54 -2.90 25.00
N PHE A 296 36.48 -4.16 24.58
CA PHE A 296 36.59 -5.32 25.45
C PHE A 296 38.00 -5.48 26.03
N SER A 297 39.04 -5.29 25.21
CA SER A 297 40.44 -5.33 25.66
C SER A 297 40.79 -4.20 26.64
N ARG A 298 40.11 -3.05 26.55
CA ARG A 298 40.23 -1.90 27.46
C ARG A 298 39.54 -2.12 28.82
N LYS A 299 38.59 -3.05 28.95
CA LYS A 299 37.99 -3.39 30.26
C LYS A 299 38.93 -4.30 31.06
N LYS A 300 39.28 -3.89 32.28
CA LYS A 300 40.19 -4.62 33.19
C LYS A 300 39.58 -5.93 33.73
N ASP A 301 38.26 -6.02 33.84
CA ASP A 301 37.58 -7.23 34.32
C ASP A 301 37.25 -8.18 33.18
N ARG A 302 38.15 -9.14 32.96
CA ARG A 302 38.08 -10.14 31.88
C ARG A 302 37.28 -11.39 32.23
N ARG A 303 36.68 -11.44 33.43
CA ARG A 303 35.91 -12.60 33.91
C ARG A 303 34.46 -12.21 34.06
N LEU A 304 33.61 -12.77 33.19
CA LEU A 304 32.18 -12.94 33.47
C LEU A 304 32.08 -13.75 34.77
N ARG A 305 31.74 -13.09 35.89
CA ARG A 305 31.23 -13.80 37.06
C ARG A 305 29.82 -14.25 36.71
N LEU A 306 29.70 -15.45 36.17
CA LEU A 306 28.44 -16.18 36.14
C LEU A 306 28.12 -16.51 37.59
N PHE A 307 27.19 -15.75 38.18
CA PHE A 307 26.44 -16.15 39.36
C PHE A 307 25.06 -16.56 38.90
#